data_AF-A0A1B7X0Y6-F1
#
_entry.id   AF-A0A1B7X0Y6-F1
#
_cell.length_a   1.000
_cell.length_b   1.000
_cell.length_c   1.000
_cell.angle_alpha   90.00
_cell.angle_beta   90.00
_cell.angle_gamma   90.00
#
_symmetry.space_group_name_H-M   'P 1'
#
loop_
_entity.id
_entity.type
_entity.pdbx_description
1 polymer ?
#
loop_
_entity_poly.entity_id
_entity_poly.type
_entity_poly.pdbx_seq_one_letter_code
_entity_poly.pdbx_strand_id
1 'polypeptide(L)'
;MEIQIVLYIYSFPSYLREQPRVKIGRTSGSIETDPTELAWQRIRSQIKTSHPEEAKLLGAVRVPGEWVETTIHSQLKNKGYHISEAPGIEWFKFPNQKELQNFLDMLYRSIIIDDFSEFGGGRTDIKGDSFDSIISAFGVKKLNGKDFRNEIDLIKILNDELSPLYPGFPQWFDKTMKSSDSVFNVAYRDKQAIGVAIWKPKVNGIAKLSTLFVTEDYRRSGIGRNLILTCFEQWKAELIRRVFVTTAKVELVPFFERYGFWVEGIGREIYEREKHLPEWFLTKLFFYESDQNNLDTINKAKILFPSITSTFYQPKGREEISQIELKDGSIELSAVNNSLIYQFSLHSWLNLTYPAESVYTPQTAYIIPIEPQFLIQIFQKGKTVYYGRCVHKKFDMRGGLILFYASSPISGIVAIARIVNRYIGTPDKLYNDLGMKGVLALEEIGTEEKPRQAVEFDFLMPLCQVVHLNDLLSNGVLNGPPQTMHSLSLEHYRKAVKLGGIYAG
;
A
#
# COMPACT_ATOMS: atom_id res chain seq x y z
N MET A 1 -7.78 31.49 -9.61
CA MET A 1 -7.50 30.42 -10.59
C MET A 1 -6.73 29.33 -9.88
N GLU A 2 -7.26 28.12 -9.83
CA GLU A 2 -6.50 26.97 -9.34
C GLU A 2 -5.37 26.65 -10.33
N ILE A 3 -4.17 26.42 -9.78
CA ILE A 3 -2.96 26.14 -10.54
C ILE A 3 -2.64 24.66 -10.34
N GLN A 4 -2.38 23.95 -11.43
CA GLN A 4 -1.81 22.60 -11.36
C GLN A 4 -0.29 22.65 -11.53
N ILE A 5 0.39 21.70 -10.91
CA ILE A 5 1.81 21.45 -11.11
C ILE A 5 1.92 20.19 -11.96
N VAL A 6 2.69 20.27 -13.05
CA VAL A 6 2.89 19.18 -13.99
C VAL A 6 4.36 18.79 -13.98
N LEU A 7 4.62 17.52 -13.65
CA LEU A 7 5.92 16.89 -13.87
C LEU A 7 5.93 16.35 -15.31
N TYR A 8 7.00 16.59 -16.05
CA TYR A 8 7.16 16.08 -17.39
C TYR A 8 8.51 15.41 -17.58
N ILE A 9 8.51 14.39 -18.43
CA ILE A 9 9.67 13.57 -18.76
C ILE A 9 9.79 13.53 -20.26
N TYR A 10 10.95 13.91 -20.79
CA TYR A 10 11.22 13.80 -22.22
C TYR A 10 12.65 13.33 -22.47
N SER A 11 12.88 12.88 -23.70
CA SER A 11 14.20 12.52 -24.21
C SER A 11 14.31 12.86 -25.69
N PHE A 12 15.45 12.58 -26.29
CA PHE A 12 15.63 12.60 -27.74
C PHE A 12 15.73 11.16 -28.26
N PRO A 13 15.26 10.85 -29.48
CA PRO A 13 15.33 9.51 -30.04
C PRO A 13 16.70 8.82 -29.92
N SER A 14 17.80 9.53 -30.19
CA SER A 14 19.16 9.01 -30.02
C SER A 14 19.52 8.67 -28.58
N TYR A 15 18.91 9.36 -27.62
CA TYR A 15 19.17 9.21 -26.20
C TYR A 15 18.37 8.08 -25.57
N LEU A 16 17.41 7.49 -26.29
CA LEU A 16 16.60 6.35 -25.85
C LEU A 16 17.16 5.00 -26.30
N ARG A 17 18.46 4.90 -26.53
CA ARG A 17 19.12 3.62 -26.86
C ARG A 17 19.45 2.85 -25.58
N GLU A 18 20.41 1.92 -25.65
CA GLU A 18 20.74 0.94 -24.60
C GLU A 18 20.73 1.50 -23.17
N GLN A 19 21.31 2.67 -22.93
CA GLN A 19 21.29 3.37 -21.64
C GLN A 19 20.52 4.69 -21.78
N PRO A 20 19.19 4.67 -21.55
CA PRO A 20 18.36 5.80 -21.91
C PRO A 20 18.65 7.01 -21.04
N ARG A 21 18.73 8.18 -21.66
CA ARG A 21 18.93 9.46 -20.97
C ARG A 21 17.65 10.25 -21.08
N VAL A 22 17.07 10.59 -19.94
CA VAL A 22 15.83 11.35 -19.89
C VAL A 22 16.04 12.61 -19.08
N LYS A 23 15.23 13.60 -19.39
CA LYS A 23 15.12 14.82 -18.63
C LYS A 23 13.80 14.80 -17.90
N ILE A 24 13.85 15.19 -16.63
CA ILE A 24 12.69 15.26 -15.74
C ILE A 24 12.60 16.70 -15.28
N GLY A 25 11.50 17.37 -15.57
CA GLY A 25 11.28 18.76 -15.22
C GLY A 25 9.88 19.00 -14.71
N ARG A 26 9.64 20.21 -14.21
CA ARG A 26 8.30 20.69 -13.83
C ARG A 26 7.86 21.94 -14.58
N THR A 27 6.55 22.09 -14.68
CA THR A 27 5.86 23.31 -15.12
C THR A 27 4.59 23.50 -14.31
N SER A 28 3.98 24.67 -14.39
CA SER A 28 2.72 24.98 -13.72
C SER A 28 1.81 25.78 -14.64
N GLY A 29 0.50 25.59 -14.52
CA GLY A 29 -0.47 26.27 -15.37
C GLY A 29 -1.88 26.18 -14.82
N SER A 30 -2.86 26.66 -15.59
CA SER A 30 -4.28 26.52 -15.25
C SER A 30 -4.63 25.05 -15.08
N ILE A 31 -5.46 24.73 -14.09
CA ILE A 31 -5.95 23.36 -13.85
C ILE A 31 -6.75 22.78 -15.04
N GLU A 32 -7.28 23.64 -15.90
CA GLU A 32 -8.07 23.26 -17.09
C GLU A 32 -7.21 22.88 -18.30
N THR A 33 -5.93 23.24 -18.31
CA THR A 33 -5.03 22.95 -19.43
C THR A 33 -4.57 21.49 -19.39
N ASP A 34 -4.48 20.83 -20.53
CA ASP A 34 -3.96 19.46 -20.58
C ASP A 34 -2.48 19.40 -20.10
N PRO A 35 -2.10 18.46 -19.21
CA PRO A 35 -0.73 18.34 -18.74
C PRO A 35 0.31 18.17 -19.85
N THR A 36 -0.04 17.45 -20.92
CA THR A 36 0.80 17.25 -22.11
C THR A 36 1.06 18.56 -22.83
N GLU A 37 0.03 19.40 -22.96
CA GLU A 37 0.15 20.70 -23.60
C GLU A 37 1.09 21.62 -22.80
N LEU A 38 0.89 21.72 -21.47
CA LEU A 38 1.77 22.48 -20.58
C LEU A 38 3.22 21.99 -20.65
N ALA A 39 3.42 20.66 -20.67
CA ALA A 39 4.73 20.06 -20.83
C ALA A 39 5.37 20.47 -22.17
N TRP A 40 4.64 20.39 -23.28
CA TRP A 40 5.16 20.77 -24.60
C TRP A 40 5.51 22.25 -24.71
N GLN A 41 4.70 23.14 -24.16
CA GLN A 41 5.01 24.57 -24.08
C GLN A 41 6.34 24.79 -23.36
N ARG A 42 6.54 24.10 -22.23
CA ARG A 42 7.78 24.18 -21.46
C ARG A 42 8.97 23.58 -22.21
N ILE A 43 8.82 22.39 -22.80
CA ILE A 43 9.87 21.70 -23.56
C ILE A 43 10.32 22.55 -24.74
N ARG A 44 9.39 23.12 -25.52
CA ARG A 44 9.69 24.01 -26.65
C ARG A 44 10.42 25.28 -26.22
N SER A 45 10.08 25.84 -25.04
CA SER A 45 10.80 26.99 -24.49
C SER A 45 12.24 26.66 -24.04
N GLN A 46 12.49 25.40 -23.67
CA GLN A 46 13.79 24.95 -23.15
C GLN A 46 14.74 24.43 -24.23
N ILE A 47 14.20 23.83 -25.28
CA ILE A 47 14.99 23.36 -26.42
C ILE A 47 15.24 24.58 -27.31
N LYS A 48 16.45 25.12 -27.26
CA LYS A 48 16.90 26.07 -28.28
C LYS A 48 16.75 25.42 -29.65
N THR A 49 16.36 26.19 -30.66
CA THR A 49 16.08 25.78 -32.05
C THR A 49 17.19 25.01 -32.78
N SER A 50 18.32 24.73 -32.10
CA SER A 50 19.53 24.09 -32.63
C SER A 50 19.73 22.63 -32.22
N HIS A 51 18.82 22.00 -31.47
CA HIS A 51 18.96 20.57 -31.19
C HIS A 51 18.61 19.75 -32.45
N PRO A 52 19.46 18.80 -32.90
CA PRO A 52 19.29 18.11 -34.19
C PRO A 52 18.09 17.16 -34.25
N GLU A 53 17.49 16.83 -33.10
CA GLU A 53 16.37 15.91 -32.99
C GLU A 53 15.18 16.57 -32.30
N GLU A 54 13.98 16.24 -32.76
CA GLU A 54 12.74 16.57 -32.08
C GLU A 54 12.66 15.78 -30.76
N ALA A 55 12.28 16.45 -29.68
CA ALA A 55 12.08 15.77 -28.40
C ALA A 55 10.92 14.77 -28.50
N LYS A 56 11.03 13.69 -27.73
CA LYS A 56 9.96 12.73 -27.48
C LYS A 56 9.51 12.88 -26.03
N LEU A 57 8.25 13.28 -25.84
CA LEU A 57 7.61 13.25 -24.53
C LEU A 57 7.36 11.80 -24.12
N LEU A 58 7.83 11.43 -22.92
CA LEU A 58 7.66 10.11 -22.32
C LEU A 58 6.57 10.11 -21.26
N GLY A 59 6.32 11.27 -20.64
CA GLY A 59 5.18 11.47 -19.76
C GLY A 59 5.00 12.92 -19.36
N ALA A 60 3.75 13.29 -19.10
CA ALA A 60 3.37 14.59 -18.56
C ALA A 60 2.18 14.38 -17.64
N VAL A 61 2.36 14.73 -16.37
CA VAL A 61 1.49 14.25 -15.31
C VAL A 61 1.30 15.29 -14.24
N ARG A 62 0.06 15.46 -13.78
CA ARG A 62 -0.25 16.32 -12.64
C ARG A 62 0.33 15.71 -11.38
N VAL A 63 1.06 16.51 -10.61
CA VAL A 63 1.66 16.13 -9.34
C VAL A 63 1.16 17.04 -8.22
N PRO A 64 1.13 16.56 -6.97
CA PRO A 64 0.55 17.30 -5.85
C PRO A 64 1.36 18.50 -5.35
N GLY A 65 2.61 18.65 -5.79
CA GLY A 65 3.47 19.70 -5.28
C GLY A 65 4.83 19.70 -5.95
N GLU A 66 5.54 20.83 -5.85
CA GLU A 66 6.90 20.99 -6.38
C GLU A 66 7.89 19.99 -5.74
N TRP A 67 7.60 19.58 -4.51
CA TRP A 67 8.41 18.62 -3.76
C TRP A 67 8.58 17.28 -4.49
N VAL A 68 7.63 16.88 -5.34
CA VAL A 68 7.68 15.59 -6.06
C VAL A 68 8.89 15.54 -7.00
N GLU A 69 9.13 16.60 -7.76
CA GLU A 69 10.32 16.70 -8.63
C GLU A 69 11.60 16.63 -7.80
N THR A 70 11.69 17.42 -6.73
CA THR A 70 12.88 17.47 -5.87
C THR A 70 13.19 16.10 -5.27
N THR A 71 12.14 15.41 -4.80
CA THR A 71 12.24 14.06 -4.27
C THR A 71 12.74 13.09 -5.34
N ILE A 72 12.12 13.05 -6.53
CA ILE A 72 12.54 12.19 -7.64
C ILE A 72 13.99 12.47 -8.04
N HIS A 73 14.37 13.73 -8.20
CA HIS A 73 15.75 14.12 -8.54
C HIS A 73 16.73 13.63 -7.49
N SER A 74 16.43 13.82 -6.20
CA SER A 74 17.25 13.29 -5.11
C SER A 74 17.37 11.76 -5.17
N GLN A 75 16.29 11.05 -5.47
CA GLN A 75 16.33 9.59 -5.59
C GLN A 75 17.24 9.13 -6.73
N LEU A 76 17.09 9.73 -7.91
CA LEU A 76 17.86 9.35 -9.09
C LEU A 76 19.34 9.74 -8.95
N LYS A 77 19.63 10.86 -8.26
CA LYS A 77 21.00 11.22 -7.85
C LYS A 77 21.62 10.17 -6.93
N ASN A 78 20.90 9.75 -5.90
CA ASN A 78 21.37 8.73 -4.96
C ASN A 78 21.60 7.37 -5.65
N LYS A 79 20.81 7.03 -6.67
CA LYS A 79 21.04 5.85 -7.52
C LYS A 79 22.21 5.99 -8.49
N GLY A 80 22.88 7.14 -8.54
CA GLY A 80 23.96 7.41 -9.48
C GLY A 80 23.49 7.61 -10.93
N TYR A 81 22.20 7.90 -11.15
CA TYR A 81 21.66 8.08 -12.51
C TYR A 81 21.91 9.51 -13.02
N HIS A 82 22.28 10.46 -12.15
CA HIS A 82 22.48 11.86 -12.53
C HIS A 82 23.70 12.07 -13.44
N ILE A 83 23.54 12.91 -14.46
CA ILE A 83 24.60 13.30 -15.39
C ILE A 83 25.07 14.72 -15.06
N SER A 84 26.23 14.85 -14.40
CA SER A 84 26.78 16.12 -13.92
C SER A 84 27.28 17.08 -15.01
N GLU A 85 27.53 16.60 -16.23
CA GLU A 85 28.18 17.35 -17.31
C GLU A 85 27.18 18.07 -18.25
N ALA A 86 25.87 18.00 -17.98
CA ALA A 86 24.86 18.60 -18.86
C ALA A 86 24.59 20.08 -18.51
N PRO A 87 24.73 21.03 -19.46
CA PRO A 87 24.54 22.45 -19.17
C PRO A 87 23.08 22.80 -18.83
N GLY A 88 22.90 23.37 -17.64
CA GLY A 88 21.70 24.13 -17.21
C GLY A 88 20.45 23.33 -16.83
N ILE A 89 20.50 22.00 -16.88
CA ILE A 89 19.32 21.13 -16.77
C ILE A 89 19.71 19.73 -16.24
N GLU A 90 18.95 19.17 -15.28
CA GLU A 90 19.20 17.83 -14.73
C GLU A 90 18.78 16.71 -15.69
N TRP A 91 19.76 15.96 -16.20
CA TRP A 91 19.57 14.75 -16.99
C TRP A 91 19.86 13.50 -16.17
N PHE A 92 19.10 12.44 -16.43
CA PHE A 92 19.22 11.16 -15.75
C PHE A 92 19.45 10.03 -16.76
N LYS A 93 20.51 9.25 -16.57
CA LYS A 93 20.92 8.09 -17.34
C LYS A 93 20.49 6.82 -16.62
N PHE A 94 19.52 6.11 -17.20
CA PHE A 94 19.04 4.85 -16.68
C PHE A 94 19.93 3.69 -17.17
N PRO A 95 20.09 2.61 -16.37
CA PRO A 95 20.94 1.47 -16.73
C PRO A 95 20.48 0.75 -17.99
N ASN A 96 19.16 0.70 -18.23
CA ASN A 96 18.54 0.07 -19.40
C ASN A 96 17.09 0.54 -19.58
N GLN A 97 16.45 0.13 -20.67
CA GLN A 97 15.05 0.43 -20.99
C GLN A 97 14.05 -0.09 -19.95
N LYS A 98 14.31 -1.27 -19.36
CA LYS A 98 13.42 -1.87 -18.36
C LYS A 98 13.36 -1.01 -17.09
N GLU A 99 14.50 -0.49 -16.63
CA GLU A 99 14.56 0.41 -15.48
C GLU A 99 13.85 1.74 -15.74
N LEU A 100 13.98 2.31 -16.94
CA LEU A 100 13.22 3.50 -17.33
C LEU A 100 11.72 3.22 -17.33
N GLN A 101 11.28 2.09 -17.93
CA GLN A 101 9.88 1.74 -17.98
C GLN A 101 9.30 1.49 -16.58
N ASN A 102 10.02 0.78 -15.71
CA ASN A 102 9.62 0.58 -14.32
C ASN A 102 9.43 1.90 -13.58
N PHE A 103 10.34 2.87 -13.80
CA PHE A 103 10.22 4.21 -13.21
C PHE A 103 8.99 4.97 -13.72
N LEU A 104 8.73 4.92 -15.03
CA LEU A 104 7.53 5.55 -15.62
C LEU A 104 6.26 4.89 -15.08
N ASP A 105 6.20 3.56 -15.06
CA ASP A 105 5.05 2.82 -14.54
C ASP A 105 4.81 3.12 -13.06
N MET A 106 5.86 3.19 -12.25
CA MET A 106 5.78 3.59 -10.84
C MET A 106 5.24 5.01 -10.70
N LEU A 107 5.75 5.96 -11.49
CA LEU A 107 5.26 7.34 -11.49
C LEU A 107 3.77 7.40 -11.84
N TYR A 108 3.37 6.80 -12.96
CA TYR A 108 1.97 6.76 -13.40
C TYR A 108 1.07 6.11 -12.35
N ARG A 109 1.49 4.99 -11.76
CA ARG A 109 0.75 4.36 -10.65
C ARG A 109 0.61 5.30 -9.47
N SER A 110 1.69 5.94 -9.04
CA SER A 110 1.68 6.92 -7.94
C SER A 110 0.74 8.09 -8.19
N ILE A 111 0.60 8.56 -9.42
CA ILE A 111 -0.34 9.62 -9.78
C ILE A 111 -1.78 9.11 -9.75
N ILE A 112 -2.01 7.92 -10.35
CA ILE A 112 -3.34 7.32 -10.39
C ILE A 112 -3.85 7.11 -8.98
N ILE A 113 -3.06 6.49 -8.10
CA ILE A 113 -3.49 6.19 -6.73
C ILE A 113 -3.24 7.34 -5.75
N ASP A 114 -2.73 8.46 -6.27
CA ASP A 114 -2.33 9.63 -5.52
C ASP A 114 -1.44 9.30 -4.30
N ASP A 115 -0.42 8.45 -4.48
CA ASP A 115 0.50 7.97 -3.46
C ASP A 115 1.94 7.95 -3.97
N PHE A 116 2.76 8.85 -3.44
CA PHE A 116 4.18 8.99 -3.78
C PHE A 116 5.10 8.45 -2.67
N SER A 117 4.59 7.61 -1.77
CA SER A 117 5.41 6.99 -0.70
C SER A 117 6.56 6.14 -1.24
N GLU A 118 6.41 5.52 -2.42
CA GLU A 118 7.50 4.83 -3.12
C GLU A 118 8.61 5.80 -3.58
N PHE A 119 8.25 7.06 -3.83
CA PHE A 119 9.21 8.13 -4.06
C PHE A 119 9.75 8.72 -2.74
N GLY A 120 9.28 8.29 -1.56
CA GLY A 120 9.64 8.87 -0.26
C GLY A 120 8.77 10.06 0.14
N GLY A 121 7.65 10.26 -0.56
CA GLY A 121 6.64 11.25 -0.23
C GLY A 121 5.72 10.78 0.90
N GLY A 122 5.78 11.45 2.04
CA GLY A 122 4.81 11.32 3.13
C GLY A 122 4.94 12.49 4.09
N ARG A 123 3.88 12.79 4.84
CA ARG A 123 3.87 13.92 5.79
C ARG A 123 4.80 13.61 6.98
N THR A 124 5.42 14.63 7.59
CA THR A 124 6.35 14.51 8.74
C THR A 124 5.93 15.41 9.90
N ASP A 125 4.62 15.55 10.05
CA ASP A 125 3.94 16.55 10.85
C ASP A 125 3.61 16.09 12.28
N ILE A 126 3.73 14.80 12.59
CA ILE A 126 3.77 14.29 13.98
C ILE A 126 5.20 13.98 14.37
N LYS A 127 5.62 14.52 15.52
CA LYS A 127 6.89 14.23 16.20
C LYS A 127 6.58 13.64 17.57
N GLY A 128 7.47 12.79 18.06
CA GLY A 128 7.36 12.19 19.39
C GLY A 128 8.01 10.82 19.44
N ASP A 129 7.94 10.21 20.62
CA ASP A 129 8.50 8.89 20.94
C ASP A 129 7.56 8.07 21.84
N SER A 130 6.34 8.55 22.07
CA SER A 130 5.32 7.91 22.91
C SER A 130 4.37 7.03 22.10
N PHE A 131 3.69 6.10 22.79
CA PHE A 131 2.62 5.32 22.17
C PHE A 131 1.45 6.20 21.72
N ASP A 132 1.12 7.25 22.48
CA ASP A 132 0.11 8.23 22.07
C ASP A 132 0.49 8.95 20.77
N SER A 133 1.79 9.16 20.51
CA SER A 133 2.25 9.73 19.24
C SER A 133 2.05 8.74 18.08
N ILE A 134 2.25 7.44 18.33
CA ILE A 134 1.94 6.37 17.37
C ILE A 134 0.43 6.32 17.11
N ILE A 135 -0.40 6.31 18.15
CA ILE A 135 -1.87 6.30 17.99
C ILE A 135 -2.38 7.60 17.36
N SER A 136 -1.83 8.77 17.71
CA SER A 136 -2.23 10.04 17.08
C SER A 136 -1.90 10.09 15.60
N ALA A 137 -0.88 9.35 15.17
CA ALA A 137 -0.49 9.27 13.78
C ALA A 137 -1.28 8.21 12.99
N PHE A 138 -1.87 7.19 13.65
CA PHE A 138 -2.44 6.00 12.98
C PHE A 138 -3.80 5.52 13.52
N GLY A 139 -4.37 6.19 14.52
CA GLY A 139 -5.50 5.73 15.30
C GLY A 139 -6.81 5.73 14.51
N VAL A 140 -7.41 4.54 14.41
CA VAL A 140 -8.76 4.35 13.86
C VAL A 140 -9.68 3.94 15.01
N LYS A 141 -10.85 4.56 15.13
CA LYS A 141 -11.86 4.17 16.11
C LYS A 141 -13.05 3.55 15.38
N LYS A 142 -13.52 2.41 15.89
CA LYS A 142 -14.80 1.82 15.48
C LYS A 142 -15.93 2.57 16.18
N LEU A 143 -16.84 3.15 15.41
CA LEU A 143 -18.04 3.81 15.88
C LEU A 143 -19.28 3.07 15.36
N ASN A 144 -20.35 3.10 16.15
CA ASN A 144 -21.68 2.78 15.66
C ASN A 144 -22.30 4.03 14.98
N GLY A 145 -23.42 3.86 14.29
CA GLY A 145 -24.08 4.96 13.59
C GLY A 145 -24.62 6.08 14.49
N LYS A 146 -24.86 5.84 15.79
CA LYS A 146 -25.24 6.88 16.76
C LYS A 146 -24.04 7.75 17.12
N ASP A 147 -22.91 7.15 17.41
CA ASP A 147 -21.70 7.89 17.80
C ASP A 147 -21.09 8.62 16.60
N PHE A 148 -21.11 8.00 15.41
CA PHE A 148 -20.63 8.62 14.18
C PHE A 148 -21.40 9.90 13.81
N ARG A 149 -22.67 10.04 14.20
CA ARG A 149 -23.45 11.28 13.99
C ARG A 149 -22.86 12.51 14.69
N ASN A 150 -21.99 12.32 15.67
CA ASN A 150 -21.30 13.42 16.33
C ASN A 150 -20.12 13.97 15.51
N GLU A 151 -19.68 13.25 14.46
CA GLU A 151 -18.59 13.68 13.57
C GLU A 151 -19.09 14.63 12.47
N ILE A 152 -19.68 15.76 12.89
CA ILE A 152 -20.44 16.69 12.05
C ILE A 152 -19.61 17.18 10.85
N ASP A 153 -18.35 17.57 11.07
CA ASP A 153 -17.50 18.11 10.01
C ASP A 153 -17.17 17.07 8.94
N LEU A 154 -16.83 15.85 9.35
CA LEU A 154 -16.54 14.76 8.41
C LEU A 154 -17.81 14.36 7.63
N ILE A 155 -18.98 14.33 8.28
CA ILE A 155 -20.27 14.07 7.61
C ILE A 155 -20.54 15.11 6.53
N LYS A 156 -20.29 16.39 6.82
CA LYS A 156 -20.46 17.47 5.86
C LYS A 156 -19.55 17.27 4.65
N ILE A 157 -18.26 17.03 4.87
CA ILE A 157 -17.28 16.79 3.80
C ILE A 157 -17.69 15.59 2.94
N LEU A 158 -18.12 14.48 3.56
CA LEU A 158 -18.58 13.30 2.82
C LEU A 158 -19.78 13.61 1.93
N ASN A 159 -20.77 14.35 2.43
CA ASN A 159 -21.92 14.75 1.61
C ASN A 159 -21.49 15.64 0.44
N ASP A 160 -20.62 16.62 0.69
CA ASP A 160 -20.18 17.57 -0.32
C ASP A 160 -19.34 16.86 -1.42
N GLU A 161 -18.40 15.98 -1.05
CA GLU A 161 -17.51 15.30 -2.02
C GLU A 161 -18.13 14.08 -2.70
N LEU A 162 -19.04 13.34 -2.04
CA LEU A 162 -19.56 12.07 -2.57
C LEU A 162 -20.93 12.19 -3.24
N SER A 163 -21.76 13.19 -2.90
CA SER A 163 -23.06 13.36 -3.55
C SER A 163 -22.99 13.56 -5.07
N PRO A 164 -22.01 14.31 -5.63
CA PRO A 164 -21.85 14.42 -7.08
C PRO A 164 -21.49 13.10 -7.77
N LEU A 165 -20.86 12.17 -7.04
CA LEU A 165 -20.39 10.89 -7.58
C LEU A 165 -21.43 9.77 -7.43
N TYR A 166 -22.26 9.87 -6.40
CA TYR A 166 -23.24 8.86 -6.03
C TYR A 166 -24.60 9.53 -5.80
N PRO A 167 -25.45 9.62 -6.85
CA PRO A 167 -26.81 10.14 -6.70
C PRO A 167 -27.57 9.43 -5.58
N GLY A 168 -28.19 10.20 -4.69
CA GLY A 168 -28.89 9.67 -3.50
C GLY A 168 -27.98 9.34 -2.32
N PHE A 169 -26.70 9.74 -2.35
CA PHE A 169 -25.76 9.52 -1.26
C PHE A 169 -26.28 10.03 0.10
N PRO A 170 -26.82 11.26 0.24
CA PRO A 170 -27.28 11.75 1.55
C PRO A 170 -28.38 10.86 2.17
N GLN A 171 -29.36 10.43 1.38
CA GLN A 171 -30.44 9.56 1.84
C GLN A 171 -29.91 8.17 2.21
N TRP A 172 -29.00 7.62 1.40
CA TRP A 172 -28.33 6.36 1.71
C TRP A 172 -27.49 6.46 2.98
N PHE A 173 -26.81 7.58 3.19
CA PHE A 173 -25.90 7.80 4.30
C PHE A 173 -26.65 7.95 5.62
N ASP A 174 -27.75 8.72 5.63
CA ASP A 174 -28.65 8.81 6.79
C ASP A 174 -29.25 7.45 7.17
N LYS A 175 -29.75 6.68 6.18
CA LYS A 175 -30.21 5.31 6.39
C LYS A 175 -29.09 4.42 6.95
N THR A 176 -27.86 4.62 6.51
CA THR A 176 -26.69 3.86 6.96
C THR A 176 -26.33 4.17 8.41
N MET A 177 -26.38 5.43 8.84
CA MET A 177 -26.18 5.81 10.24
C MET A 177 -27.30 5.35 11.18
N LYS A 178 -28.49 5.05 10.64
CA LYS A 178 -29.62 4.47 11.41
C LYS A 178 -29.58 2.94 11.51
N SER A 179 -28.77 2.28 10.68
CA SER A 179 -28.66 0.82 10.64
C SER A 179 -27.72 0.32 11.74
N SER A 180 -28.17 -0.69 12.49
CA SER A 180 -27.38 -1.37 13.53
C SER A 180 -26.17 -2.10 12.97
N ASP A 181 -26.28 -2.61 11.74
CA ASP A 181 -25.30 -3.51 11.15
C ASP A 181 -24.19 -2.76 10.39
N SER A 182 -24.22 -1.43 10.42
CA SER A 182 -23.23 -0.62 9.72
C SER A 182 -22.07 -0.30 10.64
N VAL A 183 -20.86 -0.60 10.18
CA VAL A 183 -19.62 -0.35 10.92
C VAL A 183 -18.92 0.87 10.34
N PHE A 184 -18.57 1.83 11.21
CA PHE A 184 -17.89 3.06 10.84
C PHE A 184 -16.50 3.07 11.49
N ASN A 185 -15.46 2.84 10.69
CA ASN A 185 -14.08 2.97 11.13
C ASN A 185 -13.60 4.37 10.80
N VAL A 186 -13.39 5.20 11.82
CA VAL A 186 -13.05 6.63 11.67
C VAL A 186 -11.60 6.86 12.06
N ALA A 187 -10.82 7.44 11.16
CA ALA A 187 -9.46 7.87 11.45
C ALA A 187 -9.48 9.25 12.09
N TYR A 188 -8.64 9.44 13.11
CA TYR A 188 -8.50 10.72 13.80
C TYR A 188 -7.07 11.25 13.70
N ARG A 189 -6.94 12.57 13.70
CA ARG A 189 -5.67 13.27 13.87
C ARG A 189 -5.92 14.56 14.62
N ASP A 190 -5.12 14.81 15.65
CA ASP A 190 -5.29 15.97 16.54
C ASP A 190 -6.74 16.13 17.04
N LYS A 191 -7.39 14.98 17.32
CA LYS A 191 -8.81 14.84 17.72
C LYS A 191 -9.85 15.19 16.64
N GLN A 192 -9.44 15.54 15.43
CA GLN A 192 -10.33 15.74 14.28
C GLN A 192 -10.53 14.43 13.52
N ALA A 193 -11.76 14.13 13.11
CA ALA A 193 -12.05 13.03 12.19
C ALA A 193 -11.67 13.41 10.75
N ILE A 194 -10.80 12.62 10.13
CA ILE A 194 -10.15 12.97 8.83
C ILE A 194 -10.37 11.92 7.74
N GLY A 195 -11.02 10.81 8.07
CA GLY A 195 -11.28 9.74 7.13
C GLY A 195 -12.20 8.67 7.73
N VAL A 196 -12.83 7.90 6.86
CA VAL A 196 -13.74 6.83 7.27
C VAL A 196 -13.68 5.64 6.30
N ALA A 197 -13.79 4.44 6.86
CA ALA A 197 -14.20 3.25 6.14
C ALA A 197 -15.56 2.79 6.68
N ILE A 198 -16.54 2.68 5.79
CA ILE A 198 -17.90 2.26 6.10
C ILE A 198 -18.13 0.91 5.43
N TRP A 199 -18.41 -0.11 6.22
CA TRP A 199 -18.71 -1.43 5.68
C TRP A 199 -19.89 -2.06 6.40
N LYS A 200 -20.51 -3.05 5.75
CA LYS A 200 -21.65 -3.79 6.28
C LYS A 200 -21.50 -5.28 6.00
N PRO A 201 -21.74 -6.15 6.99
CA PRO A 201 -21.89 -7.57 6.74
C PRO A 201 -23.13 -7.80 5.86
N LYS A 202 -23.07 -8.90 5.13
CA LYS A 202 -24.10 -9.48 4.29
C LYS A 202 -24.24 -10.95 4.69
N VAL A 203 -25.23 -11.62 4.12
CA VAL A 203 -25.44 -13.05 4.36
C VAL A 203 -24.24 -13.88 3.89
N ASN A 204 -24.07 -15.07 4.50
CA ASN A 204 -23.11 -16.09 4.09
C ASN A 204 -21.62 -15.67 4.15
N GLY A 205 -21.24 -14.88 5.15
CA GLY A 205 -19.84 -14.47 5.33
C GLY A 205 -19.35 -13.52 4.23
N ILE A 206 -20.25 -12.72 3.67
CA ILE A 206 -19.91 -11.69 2.67
C ILE A 206 -19.98 -10.33 3.37
N ALA A 207 -19.14 -9.38 3.00
CA ALA A 207 -19.30 -7.97 3.39
C ALA A 207 -19.22 -7.04 2.18
N LYS A 208 -19.85 -5.87 2.31
CA LYS A 208 -19.66 -4.76 1.37
C LYS A 208 -18.86 -3.66 2.08
N LEU A 209 -17.71 -3.29 1.53
CA LEU A 209 -17.08 -2.01 1.85
C LEU A 209 -17.78 -0.94 1.01
N SER A 210 -18.65 -0.17 1.66
CA SER A 210 -19.51 0.82 1.01
C SER A 210 -18.78 2.12 0.72
N THR A 211 -17.86 2.53 1.59
CA THR A 211 -17.14 3.80 1.46
C THR A 211 -15.77 3.65 2.08
N LEU A 212 -14.74 4.15 1.37
CA LEU A 212 -13.43 4.41 1.92
C LEU A 212 -13.06 5.83 1.51
N PHE A 213 -12.83 6.69 2.49
CA PHE A 213 -12.64 8.11 2.25
C PHE A 213 -11.59 8.69 3.19
N VAL A 214 -10.75 9.56 2.65
CA VAL A 214 -9.80 10.39 3.41
C VAL A 214 -9.90 11.80 2.86
N THR A 215 -10.04 12.76 3.78
CA THR A 215 -10.05 14.20 3.49
C THR A 215 -8.77 14.60 2.75
N GLU A 216 -8.88 15.53 1.80
CA GLU A 216 -7.82 15.85 0.84
C GLU A 216 -6.47 16.17 1.49
N ASP A 217 -6.47 17.03 2.51
CA ASP A 217 -5.26 17.44 3.24
C ASP A 217 -4.51 16.27 3.89
N TYR A 218 -5.23 15.21 4.21
CA TYR A 218 -4.70 14.06 4.93
C TYR A 218 -4.46 12.84 4.04
N ARG A 219 -4.76 12.92 2.74
CA ARG A 219 -4.34 11.90 1.76
C ARG A 219 -2.80 11.78 1.79
N ARG A 220 -2.28 10.63 1.36
CA ARG A 220 -0.82 10.32 1.34
C ARG A 220 -0.12 10.24 2.70
N SER A 221 -0.87 10.21 3.80
CA SER A 221 -0.29 10.08 5.15
C SER A 221 -0.48 8.68 5.76
N GLY A 222 -0.79 7.67 4.94
CA GLY A 222 -1.02 6.30 5.39
C GLY A 222 -2.40 6.05 6.01
N ILE A 223 -3.29 7.05 6.10
CA ILE A 223 -4.62 6.88 6.71
C ILE A 223 -5.50 5.88 5.96
N GLY A 224 -5.55 5.97 4.62
CA GLY A 224 -6.34 5.04 3.81
C GLY A 224 -5.91 3.59 4.01
N ARG A 225 -4.60 3.37 4.12
CA ARG A 225 -4.00 2.09 4.52
C ARG A 225 -4.52 1.63 5.87
N ASN A 226 -4.43 2.45 6.92
CA ASN A 226 -4.88 2.04 8.26
C ASN A 226 -6.37 1.69 8.29
N LEU A 227 -7.19 2.47 7.59
CA LEU A 227 -8.62 2.22 7.47
C LEU A 227 -8.91 0.85 6.85
N ILE A 228 -8.24 0.51 5.74
CA ILE A 228 -8.46 -0.79 5.09
C ILE A 228 -7.90 -1.95 5.91
N LEU A 229 -6.76 -1.77 6.59
CA LEU A 229 -6.19 -2.79 7.47
C LEU A 229 -7.07 -3.03 8.71
N THR A 230 -7.66 -1.97 9.27
CA THR A 230 -8.64 -2.08 10.36
C THR A 230 -9.86 -2.89 9.91
N CYS A 231 -10.35 -2.66 8.68
CA CYS A 231 -11.42 -3.48 8.12
C CYS A 231 -11.02 -4.95 7.99
N PHE A 232 -9.79 -5.26 7.57
CA PHE A 232 -9.34 -6.66 7.42
C PHE A 232 -9.41 -7.44 8.73
N GLU A 233 -9.06 -6.79 9.83
CA GLU A 233 -9.05 -7.42 11.15
C GLU A 233 -10.46 -7.63 11.70
N GLN A 234 -11.36 -6.68 11.46
CA GLN A 234 -12.77 -6.86 11.78
C GLN A 234 -13.40 -7.96 10.94
N TRP A 235 -13.11 -8.01 9.64
CA TRP A 235 -13.58 -9.06 8.74
C TRP A 235 -13.03 -10.43 9.14
N LYS A 236 -11.78 -10.50 9.60
CA LYS A 236 -11.18 -11.71 10.18
C LYS A 236 -11.92 -12.15 11.44
N ALA A 237 -12.18 -11.24 12.37
CA ALA A 237 -12.92 -11.54 13.60
C ALA A 237 -14.36 -12.01 13.33
N GLU A 238 -15.00 -11.45 12.31
CA GLU A 238 -16.37 -11.82 11.89
C GLU A 238 -16.42 -12.99 10.89
N LEU A 239 -15.28 -13.63 10.60
CA LEU A 239 -15.19 -14.75 9.66
C LEU A 239 -15.77 -14.43 8.27
N ILE A 240 -15.66 -13.18 7.84
CA ILE A 240 -16.02 -12.75 6.49
C ILE A 240 -15.07 -13.42 5.50
N ARG A 241 -15.61 -14.15 4.54
CA ARG A 241 -14.86 -14.91 3.52
C ARG A 241 -14.67 -14.11 2.24
N ARG A 242 -15.59 -13.18 1.95
CA ARG A 242 -15.56 -12.34 0.74
C ARG A 242 -15.97 -10.92 1.05
N VAL A 243 -15.22 -9.98 0.52
CA VAL A 243 -15.57 -8.56 0.53
C VAL A 243 -15.64 -8.05 -0.90
N PHE A 244 -16.65 -7.24 -1.19
CA PHE A 244 -16.70 -6.50 -2.44
C PHE A 244 -16.77 -4.98 -2.21
N VAL A 245 -16.20 -4.25 -3.14
CA VAL A 245 -16.20 -2.78 -3.21
C VAL A 245 -16.71 -2.38 -4.58
N THR A 246 -17.47 -1.29 -4.63
CA THR A 246 -17.85 -0.65 -5.89
C THR A 246 -17.31 0.78 -5.88
N THR A 247 -16.64 1.19 -6.94
CA THR A 247 -16.12 2.57 -7.06
C THR A 247 -16.32 3.14 -8.46
N ALA A 248 -16.79 4.39 -8.51
CA ALA A 248 -16.78 5.21 -9.72
C ALA A 248 -15.39 5.81 -10.02
N LYS A 249 -14.55 5.88 -9.00
CA LYS A 249 -13.20 6.44 -9.04
C LYS A 249 -12.21 5.35 -9.43
N VAL A 250 -11.82 5.33 -10.69
CA VAL A 250 -10.84 4.35 -11.24
C VAL A 250 -9.48 4.49 -10.56
N GLU A 251 -9.14 5.69 -10.08
CA GLU A 251 -7.95 5.99 -9.27
C GLU A 251 -7.84 5.14 -7.99
N LEU A 252 -8.96 4.64 -7.46
CA LEU A 252 -8.96 3.79 -6.27
C LEU A 252 -8.63 2.32 -6.58
N VAL A 253 -8.73 1.89 -7.84
CA VAL A 253 -8.49 0.48 -8.21
C VAL A 253 -7.09 0.03 -7.79
N PRO A 254 -5.98 0.70 -8.17
CA PRO A 254 -4.66 0.22 -7.78
C PRO A 254 -4.35 0.46 -6.29
N PHE A 255 -5.11 1.32 -5.58
CA PHE A 255 -5.06 1.33 -4.12
C PHE A 255 -5.58 0.00 -3.54
N PHE A 256 -6.75 -0.46 -3.99
CA PHE A 256 -7.33 -1.72 -3.52
C PHE A 256 -6.52 -2.95 -3.95
N GLU A 257 -5.96 -2.96 -5.15
CA GLU A 257 -5.10 -4.06 -5.64
C GLU A 257 -3.89 -4.30 -4.73
N ARG A 258 -3.30 -3.24 -4.17
CA ARG A 258 -2.20 -3.34 -3.20
C ARG A 258 -2.57 -4.11 -1.93
N TYR A 259 -3.86 -4.18 -1.60
CA TYR A 259 -4.37 -4.94 -0.46
C TYR A 259 -5.03 -6.27 -0.87
N GLY A 260 -4.80 -6.71 -2.11
CA GLY A 260 -5.26 -8.00 -2.60
C GLY A 260 -6.73 -8.02 -3.06
N PHE A 261 -7.30 -6.87 -3.36
CA PHE A 261 -8.53 -6.83 -4.16
C PHE A 261 -8.18 -7.04 -5.64
N TRP A 262 -9.13 -7.53 -6.42
CA TRP A 262 -9.02 -7.61 -7.87
C TRP A 262 -10.29 -7.14 -8.55
N VAL A 263 -10.19 -6.70 -9.80
CA VAL A 263 -11.33 -6.30 -10.62
C VAL A 263 -12.11 -7.54 -11.06
N GLU A 264 -13.32 -7.69 -10.54
CA GLU A 264 -14.28 -8.73 -10.92
C GLU A 264 -15.09 -8.31 -12.15
N GLY A 265 -15.33 -7.01 -12.34
CA GLY A 265 -16.06 -6.50 -13.50
C GLY A 265 -16.18 -4.99 -13.53
N ILE A 266 -16.74 -4.50 -14.64
CA ILE A 266 -17.03 -3.09 -14.87
C ILE A 266 -18.49 -2.97 -15.30
N GLY A 267 -19.30 -2.29 -14.51
CA GLY A 267 -20.70 -1.99 -14.84
C GLY A 267 -20.80 -0.66 -15.57
N ARG A 268 -21.52 -0.64 -16.70
CA ARG A 268 -21.89 0.60 -17.37
C ARG A 268 -23.17 1.15 -16.75
N GLU A 269 -23.22 2.46 -16.50
CA GLU A 269 -24.47 3.19 -16.23
C GLU A 269 -25.30 2.70 -15.03
N ILE A 270 -24.64 2.23 -13.96
CA ILE A 270 -25.35 1.83 -12.72
C ILE A 270 -26.07 3.02 -12.08
N TYR A 271 -25.51 4.21 -12.27
CA TYR A 271 -26.05 5.47 -11.80
C TYR A 271 -26.16 6.44 -12.98
N GLU A 272 -27.27 7.18 -13.06
CA GLU A 272 -27.47 8.29 -14.00
C GLU A 272 -26.54 9.47 -13.64
N ARG A 273 -25.25 9.32 -13.93
CA ARG A 273 -24.23 10.35 -13.70
C ARG A 273 -24.08 11.21 -14.96
N GLU A 274 -23.88 12.51 -14.79
CA GLU A 274 -23.68 13.46 -15.91
C GLU A 274 -22.58 13.03 -16.91
N LYS A 275 -21.59 12.23 -16.47
CA LYS A 275 -20.44 11.79 -17.28
C LYS A 275 -20.44 10.31 -17.66
N HIS A 276 -21.52 9.56 -17.38
CA HIS A 276 -21.61 8.10 -17.65
C HIS A 276 -20.41 7.29 -17.13
N LEU A 277 -19.83 7.69 -15.99
CA LEU A 277 -18.63 7.06 -15.45
C LEU A 277 -18.90 5.59 -15.12
N PRO A 278 -18.06 4.64 -15.60
CA PRO A 278 -18.22 3.23 -15.31
C PRO A 278 -18.02 2.95 -13.81
N GLU A 279 -18.71 1.94 -13.30
CA GLU A 279 -18.52 1.46 -11.93
C GLU A 279 -17.61 0.23 -11.93
N TRP A 280 -16.54 0.28 -11.16
CA TRP A 280 -15.61 -0.83 -10.99
C TRP A 280 -16.04 -1.70 -9.81
N PHE A 281 -16.11 -3.01 -10.03
CA PHE A 281 -16.38 -4.01 -9.00
C PHE A 281 -15.10 -4.70 -8.61
N LEU A 282 -14.72 -4.54 -7.35
CA LEU A 282 -13.51 -5.11 -6.77
C LEU A 282 -13.89 -6.15 -5.73
N THR A 283 -13.22 -7.30 -5.73
CA THR A 283 -13.45 -8.35 -4.73
C THR A 283 -12.14 -8.71 -4.04
N LYS A 284 -12.22 -9.03 -2.74
CA LYS A 284 -11.15 -9.63 -1.95
C LYS A 284 -11.68 -10.87 -1.23
N LEU A 285 -10.81 -11.87 -1.06
CA LEU A 285 -11.09 -13.06 -0.27
C LEU A 285 -10.25 -13.20 0.97
N PHE A 286 -10.82 -13.94 1.90
CA PHE A 286 -10.24 -14.25 3.19
C PHE A 286 -10.33 -15.76 3.40
N PHE A 287 -9.20 -16.35 3.82
CA PHE A 287 -9.07 -17.77 4.13
C PHE A 287 -8.75 -17.90 5.62
N TYR A 288 -9.27 -18.93 6.28
CA TYR A 288 -9.07 -19.14 7.71
C TYR A 288 -8.52 -20.55 7.94
N GLU A 289 -7.58 -20.69 8.89
CA GLU A 289 -6.81 -21.93 9.16
C GLU A 289 -7.67 -23.16 9.54
N SER A 290 -8.97 -23.00 9.75
CA SER A 290 -9.91 -24.11 9.93
C SER A 290 -10.39 -24.75 8.63
N ASP A 291 -10.14 -24.14 7.47
CA ASP A 291 -10.60 -24.67 6.19
C ASP A 291 -9.52 -25.58 5.61
N GLN A 292 -9.54 -26.87 5.97
CA GLN A 292 -8.83 -27.92 5.22
C GLN A 292 -9.17 -27.95 3.71
N ASN A 293 -10.13 -27.12 3.26
CA ASN A 293 -10.47 -26.86 1.87
C ASN A 293 -10.42 -25.36 1.55
N ASN A 294 -9.22 -24.78 1.35
CA ASN A 294 -9.06 -23.54 0.59
C ASN A 294 -9.88 -23.58 -0.73
N LEU A 295 -10.01 -24.79 -1.28
CA LEU A 295 -10.84 -25.14 -2.43
C LEU A 295 -12.31 -24.73 -2.29
N ASP A 296 -12.94 -25.04 -1.16
CA ASP A 296 -14.36 -24.72 -0.92
C ASP A 296 -14.57 -23.21 -0.83
N THR A 297 -13.68 -22.49 -0.16
CA THR A 297 -13.75 -21.03 -0.07
C THR A 297 -13.57 -20.37 -1.44
N ILE A 298 -12.65 -20.87 -2.28
CA ILE A 298 -12.49 -20.39 -3.66
C ILE A 298 -13.73 -20.69 -4.52
N ASN A 299 -14.25 -21.91 -4.46
CA ASN A 299 -15.42 -22.32 -5.25
C ASN A 299 -16.69 -21.58 -4.79
N LYS A 300 -16.90 -21.41 -3.48
CA LYS A 300 -18.03 -20.62 -2.92
C LYS A 300 -17.91 -19.14 -3.22
N ALA A 301 -16.69 -18.60 -3.29
CA ALA A 301 -16.47 -17.23 -3.70
C ALA A 301 -16.90 -16.97 -5.15
N LYS A 302 -17.06 -18.03 -5.96
CA LYS A 302 -17.48 -17.97 -7.39
C LYS A 302 -16.62 -17.00 -8.19
N ILE A 303 -15.31 -17.05 -7.96
CA ILE A 303 -14.36 -16.10 -8.51
C ILE A 303 -14.28 -16.28 -10.02
N LEU A 304 -14.48 -15.19 -10.76
CA LEU A 304 -14.05 -15.08 -12.15
C LEU A 304 -12.61 -14.59 -12.13
N PHE A 305 -11.67 -15.50 -12.31
CA PHE A 305 -10.28 -15.14 -12.55
C PHE A 305 -10.12 -14.79 -14.06
N PRO A 306 -9.34 -13.76 -14.44
CA PRO A 306 -9.09 -13.39 -15.83
C PRO A 306 -7.92 -14.15 -16.47
N SER A 307 -8.10 -14.74 -17.66
CA SER A 307 -7.14 -15.72 -18.22
C SER A 307 -5.73 -15.17 -18.45
N ILE A 308 -4.70 -16.00 -18.23
CA ILE A 308 -3.27 -15.67 -18.37
C ILE A 308 -2.91 -15.24 -19.81
N THR A 309 -3.66 -15.68 -20.81
CA THR A 309 -3.26 -15.62 -22.22
C THR A 309 -3.87 -14.48 -23.03
N SER A 310 -4.72 -13.62 -22.44
CA SER A 310 -5.41 -12.58 -23.21
C SER A 310 -5.17 -11.17 -22.65
N THR A 311 -4.54 -10.32 -23.47
CA THR A 311 -4.52 -8.85 -23.32
C THR A 311 -5.91 -8.23 -23.37
N PHE A 312 -6.94 -9.02 -23.68
CA PHE A 312 -8.35 -8.65 -23.65
C PHE A 312 -9.06 -9.45 -22.56
N TYR A 313 -9.88 -8.80 -21.73
CA TYR A 313 -10.81 -9.47 -20.81
C TYR A 313 -11.84 -10.28 -21.63
N GLN A 314 -11.48 -11.50 -22.01
CA GLN A 314 -12.44 -12.51 -22.46
C GLN A 314 -12.57 -13.52 -21.32
N PRO A 315 -13.52 -13.30 -20.39
CA PRO A 315 -13.77 -14.29 -19.36
C PRO A 315 -14.21 -15.58 -20.06
N LYS A 316 -13.34 -16.60 -20.05
CA LYS A 316 -13.79 -17.98 -20.27
C LYS A 316 -14.86 -18.30 -19.22
N GLY A 317 -15.82 -19.14 -19.58
CA GLY A 317 -16.84 -19.60 -18.65
C GLY A 317 -16.22 -20.15 -17.35
N ARG A 318 -17.01 -20.18 -16.27
CA ARG A 318 -16.55 -20.63 -14.95
C ARG A 318 -16.00 -22.05 -15.03
N GLU A 319 -14.73 -22.23 -14.69
CA GLU A 319 -14.13 -23.55 -14.46
C GLU A 319 -14.03 -23.78 -12.94
N GLU A 320 -14.52 -24.92 -12.48
CA GLU A 320 -14.48 -25.30 -11.07
C GLU A 320 -13.05 -25.73 -10.70
N ILE A 321 -12.52 -25.15 -9.62
CA ILE A 321 -11.17 -25.45 -9.16
C ILE A 321 -11.24 -26.71 -8.32
N SER A 322 -10.43 -27.71 -8.67
CA SER A 322 -10.35 -28.99 -7.94
C SER A 322 -9.06 -29.15 -7.15
N GLN A 323 -8.01 -28.38 -7.47
CA GLN A 323 -6.71 -28.53 -6.84
C GLN A 323 -5.95 -27.20 -6.73
N ILE A 324 -5.19 -27.03 -5.65
CA ILE A 324 -4.30 -25.89 -5.37
C ILE A 324 -2.94 -26.43 -4.95
N GLU A 325 -1.88 -26.13 -5.70
CA GLU A 325 -0.52 -26.65 -5.42
C GLU A 325 0.55 -25.56 -5.44
N LEU A 326 1.55 -25.69 -4.58
CA LEU A 326 2.79 -24.92 -4.68
C LEU A 326 3.79 -25.69 -5.54
N LYS A 327 4.09 -25.20 -6.74
CA LYS A 327 5.15 -25.71 -7.63
C LYS A 327 6.12 -24.62 -7.99
N ASP A 328 7.41 -24.87 -7.80
CA ASP A 328 8.51 -23.97 -8.20
C ASP A 328 8.35 -22.50 -7.73
N GLY A 329 7.82 -22.30 -6.52
CA GLY A 329 7.60 -20.95 -5.96
C GLY A 329 6.38 -20.22 -6.54
N SER A 330 5.50 -20.94 -7.24
CA SER A 330 4.23 -20.47 -7.77
C SER A 330 3.06 -21.31 -7.26
N ILE A 331 1.89 -20.70 -7.10
CA ILE A 331 0.66 -21.38 -6.72
C ILE A 331 -0.17 -21.64 -7.97
N GLU A 332 -0.43 -22.91 -8.26
CA GLU A 332 -1.23 -23.38 -9.40
C GLU A 332 -2.65 -23.75 -8.94
N LEU A 333 -3.65 -23.29 -9.68
CA LEU A 333 -5.05 -23.70 -9.55
C LEU A 333 -5.43 -24.53 -10.78
N SER A 334 -5.88 -25.76 -10.56
CA SER A 334 -6.20 -26.70 -11.65
C SER A 334 -7.64 -27.20 -11.58
N ALA A 335 -8.19 -27.53 -12.75
CA ALA A 335 -9.51 -28.15 -12.91
C ALA A 335 -9.44 -29.68 -12.68
N VAL A 336 -10.61 -30.33 -12.63
CA VAL A 336 -10.75 -31.79 -12.37
C VAL A 336 -9.98 -32.65 -13.38
N ASN A 337 -9.82 -32.18 -14.61
CA ASN A 337 -9.03 -32.82 -15.67
C ASN A 337 -7.52 -32.50 -15.59
N ASN A 338 -7.06 -31.90 -14.49
CA ASN A 338 -5.71 -31.38 -14.28
C ASN A 338 -5.27 -30.28 -15.26
N SER A 339 -6.19 -29.63 -16.00
CA SER A 339 -5.82 -28.46 -16.78
C SER A 339 -5.56 -27.28 -15.86
N LEU A 340 -4.43 -26.62 -16.06
CA LEU A 340 -4.08 -25.40 -15.35
C LEU A 340 -5.10 -24.30 -15.68
N ILE A 341 -5.79 -23.81 -14.65
CA ILE A 341 -6.71 -22.69 -14.76
C ILE A 341 -5.92 -21.39 -14.51
N TYR A 342 -5.15 -21.35 -13.41
CA TYR A 342 -4.38 -20.18 -12.99
C TYR A 342 -3.03 -20.51 -12.36
N GLN A 343 -2.08 -19.59 -12.50
CA GLN A 343 -0.79 -19.63 -11.83
C GLN A 343 -0.50 -18.25 -11.24
N PHE A 344 -0.21 -18.22 -9.94
CA PHE A 344 0.19 -17.02 -9.22
C PHE A 344 1.64 -17.14 -8.79
N SER A 345 2.39 -16.04 -8.82
CA SER A 345 3.60 -15.98 -8.00
C SER A 345 3.21 -16.16 -6.53
N LEU A 346 4.09 -16.73 -5.70
CA LEU A 346 3.84 -16.82 -4.25
C LEU A 346 3.49 -15.45 -3.66
N HIS A 347 4.18 -14.38 -4.07
CA HIS A 347 3.88 -13.02 -3.61
C HIS A 347 2.46 -12.57 -3.97
N SER A 348 2.04 -12.76 -5.22
CA SER A 348 0.69 -12.42 -5.68
C SER A 348 -0.37 -13.19 -4.90
N TRP A 349 -0.13 -14.49 -4.65
CA TRP A 349 -1.01 -15.32 -3.84
C TRP A 349 -1.10 -14.82 -2.40
N LEU A 350 0.04 -14.46 -1.79
CA LEU A 350 0.07 -13.93 -0.44
C LEU A 350 -0.68 -12.60 -0.33
N ASN A 351 -0.63 -11.73 -1.34
CA ASN A 351 -1.42 -10.49 -1.34
C ASN A 351 -2.92 -10.78 -1.47
N LEU A 352 -3.27 -11.68 -2.39
CA LEU A 352 -4.64 -12.12 -2.64
C LEU A 352 -5.30 -12.65 -1.36
N THR A 353 -4.57 -13.51 -0.64
CA THR A 353 -5.08 -14.30 0.48
C THR A 353 -4.90 -13.66 1.85
N TYR A 354 -4.05 -12.64 2.00
CA TYR A 354 -3.84 -11.92 3.27
C TYR A 354 -5.16 -11.38 3.85
N PRO A 355 -5.40 -11.40 5.19
CA PRO A 355 -4.53 -11.78 6.30
C PRO A 355 -4.52 -13.29 6.61
N ALA A 356 -4.96 -14.14 5.69
CA ALA A 356 -4.94 -15.57 5.92
C ALA A 356 -3.52 -16.07 6.19
N GLU A 357 -3.35 -16.75 7.32
CA GLU A 357 -2.21 -17.64 7.53
C GLU A 357 -2.45 -18.83 6.58
N SER A 358 -1.71 -18.84 5.47
CA SER A 358 -1.83 -19.90 4.47
C SER A 358 -0.96 -21.07 4.89
N VAL A 359 -1.35 -22.30 4.58
CA VAL A 359 -0.43 -23.46 4.65
C VAL A 359 0.85 -23.24 3.83
N TYR A 360 0.79 -22.34 2.85
CA TYR A 360 1.92 -21.94 2.00
C TYR A 360 2.73 -20.74 2.56
N THR A 361 2.39 -20.21 3.75
CA THR A 361 3.20 -19.21 4.46
C THR A 361 4.15 -19.87 5.46
N PRO A 362 5.36 -19.31 5.68
CA PRO A 362 6.22 -19.77 6.76
C PRO A 362 5.49 -19.63 8.10
N GLN A 363 5.40 -20.74 8.84
CA GLN A 363 4.83 -20.82 10.19
C GLN A 363 5.77 -20.19 11.25
N THR A 364 6.50 -19.14 10.86
CA THR A 364 7.53 -18.48 11.66
C THR A 364 7.22 -17.00 11.78
N ALA A 365 7.19 -16.52 13.01
CA ALA A 365 7.10 -15.10 13.32
C ALA A 365 8.47 -14.57 13.77
N TYR A 366 8.63 -13.26 13.73
CA TYR A 366 9.84 -12.55 14.10
C TYR A 366 9.51 -11.39 15.00
N ILE A 367 10.41 -11.06 15.91
CA ILE A 367 10.35 -9.82 16.67
C ILE A 367 11.48 -8.90 16.19
N ILE A 368 11.16 -7.64 15.95
CA ILE A 368 12.11 -6.61 15.51
C ILE A 368 12.11 -5.49 16.56
N PRO A 369 13.24 -5.28 17.28
CA PRO A 369 13.41 -4.09 18.11
C PRO A 369 13.61 -2.85 17.21
N ILE A 370 12.93 -1.75 17.54
CA ILE A 370 12.99 -0.50 16.80
C ILE A 370 12.85 0.69 17.75
N GLU A 371 13.51 1.81 17.43
CA GLU A 371 13.29 3.05 18.17
C GLU A 371 11.90 3.64 17.84
N PRO A 372 11.15 4.15 18.83
CA PRO A 372 9.81 4.70 18.61
C PRO A 372 9.75 5.76 17.50
N GLN A 373 10.74 6.64 17.43
CA GLN A 373 10.83 7.68 16.42
C GLN A 373 10.89 7.12 14.98
N PHE A 374 11.63 6.03 14.78
CA PHE A 374 11.73 5.38 13.48
C PHE A 374 10.43 4.71 13.11
N LEU A 375 9.75 4.08 14.06
CA LEU A 375 8.45 3.48 13.83
C LEU A 375 7.42 4.54 13.40
N ILE A 376 7.36 5.69 14.08
CA ILE A 376 6.49 6.82 13.71
C ILE A 376 6.82 7.29 12.28
N GLN A 377 8.10 7.45 11.95
CA GLN A 377 8.50 7.85 10.60
C GLN A 377 8.15 6.79 9.53
N ILE A 378 8.31 5.51 9.82
CA ILE A 378 7.94 4.39 8.93
C ILE A 378 6.46 4.50 8.61
N PHE A 379 5.64 4.63 9.65
CA PHE A 379 4.21 4.74 9.48
C PHE A 379 3.80 6.03 8.71
N GLN A 380 4.39 7.18 9.01
CA GLN A 380 4.04 8.47 8.38
C GLN A 380 4.49 8.59 6.93
N LYS A 381 5.71 8.10 6.63
CA LYS A 381 6.31 8.17 5.30
C LYS A 381 5.91 7.00 4.39
N GLY A 382 5.15 6.04 4.92
CA GLY A 382 4.83 4.80 4.21
C GLY A 382 6.06 3.94 3.90
N LYS A 383 7.16 4.16 4.62
CA LYS A 383 8.40 3.40 4.48
C LYS A 383 8.17 1.99 5.03
N THR A 384 8.83 1.01 4.45
CA THR A 384 8.54 -0.43 4.65
C THR A 384 9.79 -1.26 4.84
N VAL A 385 10.96 -0.62 5.00
CA VAL A 385 12.23 -1.33 5.15
C VAL A 385 12.83 -1.08 6.53
N TYR A 386 13.14 -2.18 7.20
CA TYR A 386 13.95 -2.21 8.42
C TYR A 386 15.35 -2.70 8.07
N TYR A 387 16.38 -2.02 8.57
CA TYR A 387 17.77 -2.45 8.44
C TYR A 387 18.27 -3.04 9.75
N GLY A 388 19.05 -4.11 9.67
CA GLY A 388 19.61 -4.76 10.86
C GLY A 388 20.88 -5.56 10.58
N ARG A 389 21.47 -6.09 11.65
CA ARG A 389 22.60 -7.03 11.55
C ARG A 389 22.12 -8.33 10.92
N CYS A 390 22.93 -8.91 10.02
CA CYS A 390 22.61 -10.18 9.39
C CYS A 390 22.70 -11.31 10.41
N VAL A 391 21.55 -11.89 10.76
CA VAL A 391 21.51 -13.18 11.47
C VAL A 391 21.41 -14.26 10.39
N HIS A 392 22.39 -15.16 10.35
CA HIS A 392 22.49 -16.19 9.31
C HIS A 392 21.32 -17.19 9.44
N LYS A 393 20.22 -16.90 8.73
CA LYS A 393 19.19 -17.87 8.43
C LYS A 393 19.12 -18.04 6.92
N LYS A 394 19.27 -19.29 6.47
CA LYS A 394 19.20 -19.73 5.06
C LYS A 394 17.76 -19.78 4.51
N PHE A 395 16.74 -19.53 5.33
CA PHE A 395 15.35 -19.73 4.95
C PHE A 395 14.72 -18.50 4.32
N ASP A 396 13.87 -18.73 3.33
CA ASP A 396 12.97 -17.71 2.79
C ASP A 396 12.02 -17.21 3.89
N MET A 397 12.00 -15.91 4.10
CA MET A 397 11.23 -15.25 5.15
C MET A 397 9.93 -14.64 4.63
N ARG A 398 9.68 -14.70 3.32
CA ARG A 398 8.50 -14.10 2.68
C ARG A 398 7.21 -14.66 3.28
N GLY A 399 6.31 -13.77 3.68
CA GLY A 399 5.07 -14.11 4.38
C GLY A 399 5.21 -14.28 5.89
N GLY A 400 6.43 -14.30 6.45
CA GLY A 400 6.64 -14.36 7.88
C GLY A 400 6.07 -13.15 8.62
N LEU A 401 5.54 -13.37 9.83
CA LEU A 401 4.90 -12.32 10.62
C LEU A 401 5.93 -11.55 11.47
N ILE A 402 5.67 -10.28 11.75
CA ILE A 402 6.54 -9.40 12.53
C ILE A 402 5.78 -8.85 13.73
N LEU A 403 6.42 -8.84 14.88
CA LEU A 403 6.11 -7.99 16.04
C LEU A 403 7.16 -6.88 16.11
N PHE A 404 6.74 -5.63 16.13
CA PHE A 404 7.62 -4.50 16.40
C PHE A 404 7.66 -4.21 17.89
N TYR A 405 8.83 -4.40 18.49
CA TYR A 405 9.12 -4.01 19.87
C TYR A 405 9.72 -2.61 19.86
N ALA A 406 8.96 -1.63 20.37
CA ALA A 406 9.45 -0.28 20.57
C ALA A 406 10.35 -0.24 21.81
N SER A 407 11.58 0.23 21.65
CA SER A 407 12.51 0.42 22.75
C SER A 407 12.05 1.55 23.69
N SER A 408 12.85 1.85 24.73
CA SER A 408 12.59 2.95 25.67
C SER A 408 12.31 4.27 24.91
N PRO A 409 11.32 5.08 25.33
CA PRO A 409 10.57 5.00 26.59
C PRO A 409 9.37 4.03 26.60
N ILE A 410 8.96 3.46 25.46
CA ILE A 410 7.75 2.62 25.40
C ILE A 410 7.99 1.23 26.02
N SER A 411 9.11 0.60 25.65
CA SER A 411 9.55 -0.71 26.18
C SER A 411 8.48 -1.81 26.07
N GLY A 412 7.97 -2.04 24.87
CA GLY A 412 6.89 -3.01 24.63
C GLY A 412 6.60 -3.26 23.16
N ILE A 413 5.74 -4.24 22.87
CA ILE A 413 5.26 -4.50 21.51
C ILE A 413 4.13 -3.54 21.19
N VAL A 414 4.20 -2.90 20.03
CA VAL A 414 3.28 -1.81 19.64
C VAL A 414 2.64 -2.00 18.27
N ALA A 415 3.19 -2.85 17.42
CA ALA A 415 2.70 -3.03 16.06
C ALA A 415 3.02 -4.43 15.52
N ILE A 416 2.27 -4.81 14.49
CA ILE A 416 2.51 -6.03 13.70
C ILE A 416 2.72 -5.68 12.23
N ALA A 417 3.38 -6.57 11.50
CA ALA A 417 3.54 -6.48 10.04
C ALA A 417 3.81 -7.87 9.44
N ARG A 418 4.02 -7.91 8.13
CA ARG A 418 4.38 -9.11 7.38
C ARG A 418 5.59 -8.87 6.50
N ILE A 419 6.50 -9.82 6.43
CA ILE A 419 7.70 -9.75 5.58
C ILE A 419 7.31 -9.95 4.11
N VAL A 420 7.67 -8.97 3.28
CA VAL A 420 7.53 -9.01 1.83
C VAL A 420 8.78 -9.59 1.18
N ASN A 421 9.94 -9.16 1.64
CA ASN A 421 11.22 -9.60 1.08
C ASN A 421 12.38 -9.39 2.06
N ARG A 422 13.48 -10.08 1.80
CA ARG A 422 14.73 -9.92 2.54
C ARG A 422 15.89 -9.72 1.58
N TYR A 423 16.71 -8.72 1.88
CA TYR A 423 17.90 -8.38 1.13
C TYR A 423 19.12 -8.51 2.03
N ILE A 424 20.23 -9.01 1.48
CA ILE A 424 21.52 -9.11 2.15
C ILE A 424 22.55 -8.43 1.25
N GLY A 425 23.33 -7.52 1.82
CA GLY A 425 24.32 -6.76 1.08
C GLY A 425 25.14 -5.83 1.96
N THR A 426 26.08 -5.11 1.36
CA THR A 426 26.76 -4.00 2.03
C THR A 426 25.79 -2.85 2.30
N PRO A 427 26.06 -1.99 3.30
CA PRO A 427 25.27 -0.79 3.55
C PRO A 427 25.02 0.05 2.29
N ASP A 428 26.06 0.34 1.50
CA ASP A 428 25.93 1.12 0.25
C ASP A 428 24.99 0.46 -0.74
N LYS A 429 25.15 -0.85 -0.95
CA LYS A 429 24.29 -1.59 -1.89
C LYS A 429 22.83 -1.55 -1.42
N LEU A 430 22.58 -1.84 -0.15
CA LEU A 430 21.22 -1.83 0.40
C LEU A 430 20.61 -0.42 0.41
N TYR A 431 21.41 0.61 0.64
CA TYR A 431 20.94 2.00 0.59
C TYR A 431 20.64 2.44 -0.86
N ASN A 432 21.46 2.05 -1.82
CA ASN A 432 21.22 2.34 -3.23
C ASN A 432 19.99 1.58 -3.76
N ASP A 433 19.83 0.32 -3.35
CA ASP A 433 18.73 -0.54 -3.79
C ASP A 433 17.40 -0.16 -3.10
N LEU A 434 17.44 0.21 -1.81
CA LEU A 434 16.25 0.31 -0.95
C LEU A 434 16.12 1.62 -0.16
N GLY A 435 17.13 2.48 -0.12
CA GLY A 435 17.30 3.57 0.86
C GLY A 435 16.05 4.43 1.08
N MET A 436 15.35 4.79 0.01
CA MET A 436 14.13 5.61 0.12
C MET A 436 12.91 4.86 0.66
N LYS A 437 12.90 3.53 0.59
CA LYS A 437 11.90 2.67 1.22
C LYS A 437 12.16 2.45 2.72
N GLY A 438 13.34 2.79 3.23
CA GLY A 438 13.71 2.66 4.65
C GLY A 438 13.90 4.01 5.33
N VAL A 439 13.83 4.06 6.66
CA VAL A 439 13.92 5.34 7.41
C VAL A 439 15.34 5.80 7.71
N LEU A 440 16.31 4.89 7.69
CA LEU A 440 17.69 5.16 8.05
C LEU A 440 18.48 5.78 6.88
N ALA A 441 19.32 6.75 7.20
CA ALA A 441 20.38 7.25 6.32
C ALA A 441 21.51 6.20 6.18
N LEU A 442 22.38 6.37 5.18
CA LEU A 442 23.46 5.44 4.89
C LEU A 442 24.39 5.26 6.11
N GLU A 443 24.71 6.36 6.79
CA GLU A 443 25.56 6.38 7.97
C GLU A 443 24.95 5.59 9.13
N GLU A 444 23.62 5.60 9.24
CA GLU A 444 22.85 4.88 10.27
C GLU A 444 22.72 3.37 9.96
N ILE A 445 22.73 2.98 8.68
CA ILE A 445 22.79 1.57 8.27
C ILE A 445 24.17 0.98 8.62
N GLY A 446 25.22 1.79 8.47
CA GLY A 446 26.59 1.52 8.91
C GLY A 446 27.62 1.73 7.80
N THR A 447 28.90 1.68 8.17
CA THR A 447 30.03 2.06 7.32
C THR A 447 31.00 0.91 7.02
N GLU A 448 30.69 -0.32 7.44
CA GLU A 448 31.58 -1.49 7.28
C GLU A 448 31.26 -2.30 6.02
N GLU A 449 32.27 -2.97 5.44
CA GLU A 449 32.10 -4.05 4.43
C GLU A 449 31.27 -5.25 4.95
N LYS A 450 30.94 -5.28 6.25
CA LYS A 450 30.18 -6.37 6.84
C LYS A 450 28.75 -6.40 6.29
N PRO A 451 28.27 -7.58 5.84
CA PRO A 451 26.93 -7.69 5.27
C PRO A 451 25.86 -7.33 6.30
N ARG A 452 24.98 -6.42 5.90
CA ARG A 452 23.74 -6.08 6.61
C ARG A 452 22.58 -6.83 5.98
N GLN A 453 21.46 -6.82 6.69
CA GLN A 453 20.18 -7.25 6.13
C GLN A 453 19.20 -6.09 6.10
N ALA A 454 18.37 -6.07 5.07
CA ALA A 454 17.19 -5.24 4.98
C ALA A 454 15.97 -6.15 4.88
N VAL A 455 14.95 -5.87 5.69
CA VAL A 455 13.67 -6.58 5.69
C VAL A 455 12.62 -5.62 5.19
N GLU A 456 12.08 -5.89 4.01
CA GLU A 456 10.92 -5.18 3.48
C GLU A 456 9.65 -5.85 4.01
N PHE A 457 8.71 -5.05 4.47
CA PHE A 457 7.49 -5.52 5.11
C PHE A 457 6.27 -4.67 4.72
N ASP A 458 5.11 -5.30 4.68
CA ASP A 458 3.83 -4.65 4.46
C ASP A 458 2.92 -4.88 5.65
N PHE A 459 1.67 -4.42 5.54
CA PHE A 459 0.65 -4.64 6.58
C PHE A 459 1.02 -4.16 8.00
N LEU A 460 1.97 -3.23 8.10
CA LEU A 460 2.26 -2.51 9.34
C LEU A 460 0.97 -1.91 9.93
N MET A 461 0.63 -2.34 11.14
CA MET A 461 -0.57 -1.95 11.86
C MET A 461 -0.27 -1.82 13.35
N PRO A 462 -0.67 -0.73 14.02
CA PRO A 462 -0.51 -0.60 15.46
C PRO A 462 -1.47 -1.55 16.21
N LEU A 463 -1.03 -2.00 17.38
CA LEU A 463 -1.89 -2.67 18.36
C LEU A 463 -2.78 -1.63 19.05
N CYS A 464 -3.89 -2.06 19.65
CA CYS A 464 -4.79 -1.18 20.41
C CYS A 464 -4.12 -0.61 21.66
N GLN A 465 -3.20 -1.38 22.26
CA GLN A 465 -2.42 -1.00 23.43
C GLN A 465 -1.01 -1.58 23.36
N VAL A 466 -0.09 -0.96 24.11
CA VAL A 466 1.25 -1.50 24.30
C VAL A 466 1.18 -2.81 25.07
N VAL A 467 1.88 -3.83 24.59
CA VAL A 467 2.17 -5.02 25.41
C VAL A 467 3.52 -4.80 26.07
N HIS A 468 3.50 -4.37 27.33
CA HIS A 468 4.71 -4.00 28.04
C HIS A 468 5.62 -5.21 28.27
N LEU A 469 6.93 -4.96 28.40
CA LEU A 469 7.92 -6.01 28.64
C LEU A 469 7.54 -6.95 29.80
N ASN A 470 7.03 -6.40 30.91
CA ASN A 470 6.63 -7.21 32.07
C ASN A 470 5.50 -8.20 31.74
N ASP A 471 4.55 -7.80 30.89
CA ASP A 471 3.47 -8.68 30.44
C ASP A 471 4.00 -9.76 29.50
N LEU A 472 4.96 -9.42 28.63
CA LEU A 472 5.61 -10.38 27.74
C LEU A 472 6.42 -11.43 28.50
N LEU A 473 7.13 -11.01 29.55
CA LEU A 473 7.88 -11.91 30.43
C LEU A 473 6.95 -12.82 31.23
N SER A 474 5.95 -12.26 31.90
CA SER A 474 4.99 -13.03 32.72
C SER A 474 4.17 -14.02 31.91
N ASN A 475 3.94 -13.72 30.62
CA ASN A 475 3.27 -14.61 29.69
C ASN A 475 4.22 -15.55 28.93
N GLY A 476 5.51 -15.56 29.23
CA GLY A 476 6.50 -16.43 28.56
C GLY A 476 6.68 -16.16 27.07
N VAL A 477 6.24 -15.00 26.58
CA VAL A 477 6.41 -14.59 25.18
C VAL A 477 7.88 -14.28 24.90
N LEU A 478 8.54 -13.61 25.85
CA LEU A 478 9.95 -13.22 25.80
C LEU A 478 10.68 -13.63 27.09
N ASN A 479 12.01 -13.72 27.00
CA ASN A 479 12.90 -13.96 28.14
C ASN A 479 13.65 -12.68 28.58
N GLY A 480 13.45 -11.57 27.88
CA GLY A 480 14.13 -10.30 28.10
C GLY A 480 13.83 -9.32 26.96
N PRO A 481 14.30 -8.06 27.07
CA PRO A 481 14.13 -7.09 25.99
C PRO A 481 14.91 -7.54 24.73
N PRO A 482 14.26 -7.59 23.55
CA PRO A 482 14.91 -8.05 22.33
C PRO A 482 16.02 -7.08 21.91
N GLN A 483 17.24 -7.60 21.71
CA GLN A 483 18.40 -6.81 21.28
C GLN A 483 18.61 -6.81 19.76
N THR A 484 18.18 -7.89 19.11
CA THR A 484 18.26 -8.05 17.65
C THR A 484 17.02 -8.76 17.15
N MET A 485 16.78 -8.64 15.83
CA MET A 485 15.78 -9.46 15.16
C MET A 485 16.03 -10.95 15.42
N HIS A 486 15.01 -11.66 15.87
CA HIS A 486 15.05 -13.11 16.03
C HIS A 486 13.66 -13.72 15.81
N SER A 487 13.62 -15.03 15.58
CA SER A 487 12.37 -15.76 15.39
C SER A 487 11.69 -16.04 16.71
N LEU A 488 10.37 -16.17 16.65
CA LEU A 488 9.49 -16.53 17.73
C LEU A 488 8.43 -17.51 17.21
N SER A 489 7.94 -18.41 18.08
CA SER A 489 6.91 -19.37 17.71
C SER A 489 5.59 -18.67 17.39
N LEU A 490 4.79 -19.26 16.51
CA LEU A 490 3.51 -18.67 16.14
C LEU A 490 2.54 -18.59 17.34
N GLU A 491 2.66 -19.52 18.29
CA GLU A 491 1.94 -19.46 19.57
C GLU A 491 2.25 -18.18 20.35
N HIS A 492 3.53 -17.87 20.54
CA HIS A 492 3.94 -16.65 21.23
C HIS A 492 3.51 -15.39 20.46
N TYR A 493 3.49 -15.45 19.12
CA TYR A 493 3.00 -14.36 18.28
C TYR A 493 1.53 -14.08 18.56
N ARG A 494 0.71 -15.13 18.44
CA ARG A 494 -0.74 -15.05 18.70
C ARG A 494 -1.01 -14.57 20.13
N LYS A 495 -0.21 -15.01 21.11
CA LYS A 495 -0.33 -14.57 22.50
C LYS A 495 -0.03 -13.08 22.67
N ALA A 496 1.06 -12.57 22.09
CA ALA A 496 1.39 -11.15 22.11
C ALA A 496 0.31 -10.29 21.45
N VAL A 497 -0.15 -10.71 20.26
CA VAL A 497 -1.22 -10.04 19.52
C VAL A 497 -2.52 -10.00 20.32
N LYS A 498 -2.88 -11.11 20.98
CA LYS A 498 -4.07 -11.18 21.85
C LYS A 498 -3.97 -10.21 23.03
N LEU A 499 -2.79 -10.07 23.65
CA LEU A 499 -2.57 -9.15 24.77
C LEU A 499 -2.68 -7.68 24.34
N GLY A 500 -2.09 -7.34 23.19
CA GLY A 500 -2.09 -5.96 22.69
C GLY A 500 -3.41 -5.54 22.06
N GLY A 501 -4.23 -6.52 21.69
CA GLY A 501 -5.45 -6.28 20.93
C GLY A 501 -5.12 -5.78 19.52
N ILE A 502 -5.92 -6.23 18.56
CA ILE A 502 -5.97 -5.60 17.24
C ILE A 502 -7.24 -4.74 17.22
N TYR A 503 -7.30 -3.71 16.36
CA TYR A 503 -8.48 -2.90 16.08
C TYR A 503 -9.65 -3.68 15.43
N ALA A 504 -9.90 -4.92 15.87
CA ALA A 504 -11.18 -5.58 15.74
C ALA A 504 -12.04 -5.13 16.94
N GLY A 505 -12.62 -3.94 16.81
CA GLY A 505 -13.50 -3.39 17.84
C GLY A 505 -14.78 -4.19 18.04
#